data_AF-A0AAD7UWQ6-F1
#
_entry.id   AF-A0AAD7UWQ6-F1
#
_cell.length_a   1.000
_cell.length_b   1.000
_cell.length_c   1.000
_cell.angle_alpha   90.00
_cell.angle_beta   90.00
_cell.angle_gamma   90.00
#
_symmetry.space_group_name_H-M   'P 1'
#
loop_
_entity.id
_entity.type
_entity.pdbx_description
1 polymer ?
#
loop_
_entity_poly.entity_id
_entity_poly.type
_entity_poly.pdbx_seq_one_letter_code
_entity_poly.pdbx_strand_id
1 'polypeptide(L)'
;MLMRTTAAWMRPHLRLVSTRRSLHAEPTPSPPPPSSALPTPSPLQNGDINKIHLDMFFDRSLVPRTAPSSPPAQPMSFTRNTTTAATAINNELVPAVQEEQPYHHQDPHMEMIDNTTTSHHFDTYEQVTQLEAWGGFSRRQAKALMETLQHYIRLSVARQQETLLASSQLENETYLISAAVAEFRREVQLLRRNDSVLLQSELTALGREVDTLEQRLSEDLGSMRDEIELSMNDYRSDVREEQKVAEHHIQGINNRLTVMLGDTATELESLKMNVIWRGLLGGVLAALGISVVGYVLSAIRLRSLDRQSREKRKTQENDLSFADMEIS
;
A
#
# COMPACT_ATOMS: atom_id res chain seq x y z
N MET A 1 -30.14 -50.16 52.57
CA MET A 1 -29.18 -49.30 53.28
C MET A 1 -29.27 -47.91 52.66
N LEU A 2 -29.66 -46.93 53.48
CA LEU A 2 -29.78 -45.48 53.22
C LEU A 2 -30.81 -44.98 52.19
N MET A 3 -32.00 -44.73 52.75
CA MET A 3 -32.94 -43.67 52.38
C MET A 3 -32.27 -42.29 52.37
N ARG A 4 -32.67 -41.41 51.44
CA ARG A 4 -33.12 -40.04 51.74
C ARG A 4 -33.71 -39.34 50.48
N THR A 5 -35.03 -39.37 50.45
CA THR A 5 -35.98 -38.36 49.94
C THR A 5 -35.55 -36.93 50.29
N THR A 6 -35.75 -35.91 49.44
CA THR A 6 -36.90 -34.96 49.37
C THR A 6 -36.41 -33.75 48.53
N ALA A 7 -37.15 -32.92 47.80
CA ALA A 7 -38.55 -32.79 47.46
C ALA A 7 -38.61 -31.85 46.23
N ALA A 8 -39.42 -32.20 45.23
CA ALA A 8 -39.75 -31.35 44.09
C ALA A 8 -41.21 -30.87 44.25
N TRP A 9 -41.39 -29.56 44.30
CA TRP A 9 -42.65 -28.83 44.21
C TRP A 9 -42.32 -27.47 43.55
N MET A 10 -43.15 -26.73 42.83
CA MET A 10 -44.38 -26.91 42.07
C MET A 10 -44.57 -25.53 41.39
N ARG A 11 -45.04 -25.49 40.13
CA ARG A 11 -45.30 -24.26 39.33
C ARG A 11 -46.39 -23.38 39.99
N PRO A 12 -46.55 -22.07 39.64
CA PRO A 12 -47.40 -21.71 38.49
C PRO A 12 -47.08 -20.37 37.76
N HIS A 13 -47.77 -20.22 36.63
CA HIS A 13 -47.83 -19.12 35.66
C HIS A 13 -48.27 -17.77 36.22
N LEU A 14 -47.91 -16.66 35.55
CA LEU A 14 -48.75 -15.46 35.39
C LEU A 14 -48.33 -14.66 34.14
N ARG A 15 -49.25 -14.56 33.17
CA ARG A 15 -49.27 -13.54 32.10
C ARG A 15 -49.75 -12.23 32.72
N LEU A 16 -49.19 -11.09 32.29
CA LEU A 16 -49.85 -9.78 32.38
C LEU A 16 -49.65 -9.00 31.08
N VAL A 17 -50.79 -8.62 30.52
CA VAL A 17 -51.01 -7.69 29.41
C VAL A 17 -51.33 -6.31 30.02
N SER A 18 -51.00 -5.23 29.30
CA SER A 18 -51.71 -3.93 29.23
C SER A 18 -50.94 -2.67 29.66
N THR A 19 -50.62 -1.86 28.64
CA THR A 19 -50.93 -0.42 28.48
C THR A 19 -50.24 0.63 29.36
N ARG A 20 -49.40 1.45 28.72
CA ARG A 20 -49.30 2.93 28.91
C ARG A 20 -48.89 3.54 27.56
N ARG A 21 -49.79 4.25 26.88
CA ARG A 21 -50.08 5.70 26.96
C ARG A 21 -49.00 6.57 26.29
N SER A 22 -49.31 6.96 25.06
CA SER A 22 -48.69 8.00 24.22
C SER A 22 -48.50 9.33 24.96
N LEU A 23 -47.37 10.00 24.72
CA LEU A 23 -47.21 11.45 24.66
C LEU A 23 -45.93 11.81 23.84
N HIS A 24 -46.17 12.46 22.70
CA HIS A 24 -45.36 13.46 21.97
C HIS A 24 -43.81 13.49 22.04
N ALA A 25 -43.18 13.44 20.85
CA ALA A 25 -42.15 14.37 20.30
C ALA A 25 -41.33 13.62 19.21
N GLU A 26 -41.62 13.85 17.93
CA GLU A 26 -40.83 14.69 17.01
C GLU A 26 -39.99 13.79 16.07
N PRO A 27 -39.99 14.02 14.73
CA PRO A 27 -39.55 13.02 13.77
C PRO A 27 -38.02 12.95 13.71
N THR A 28 -37.50 11.73 13.82
CA THR A 28 -36.13 11.38 13.44
C THR A 28 -35.77 11.96 12.08
N PRO A 29 -34.66 12.71 11.94
CA PRO A 29 -34.17 13.11 10.63
C PRO A 29 -33.65 11.88 9.88
N SER A 30 -34.25 11.65 8.72
CA SER A 30 -33.77 10.77 7.67
C SER A 30 -32.28 11.00 7.34
N PRO A 31 -31.53 9.95 6.96
CA PRO A 31 -30.14 10.08 6.54
C PRO A 31 -30.01 11.03 5.33
N PRO A 32 -28.92 11.81 5.24
CA PRO A 32 -28.76 12.81 4.18
C PRO A 32 -28.73 12.16 2.78
N PRO A 33 -29.26 12.85 1.75
CA PRO A 33 -29.25 12.37 0.38
C PRO A 33 -27.82 12.33 -0.19
N PRO A 34 -27.49 11.39 -1.09
CA PRO A 34 -26.25 11.47 -1.86
C PRO A 34 -26.35 12.68 -2.80
N SER A 35 -25.58 13.73 -2.50
CA SER A 35 -25.44 14.87 -3.39
C SER A 35 -24.58 14.48 -4.58
N SER A 36 -25.19 14.59 -5.76
CA SER A 36 -24.60 15.06 -7.02
C SER A 36 -23.50 14.20 -7.65
N ALA A 37 -23.96 13.29 -8.51
CA ALA A 37 -23.52 13.11 -9.89
C ALA A 37 -22.19 13.79 -10.30
N LEU A 38 -21.16 12.96 -10.44
CA LEU A 38 -20.02 13.18 -11.33
C LEU A 38 -20.15 12.13 -12.46
N PRO A 39 -19.82 12.46 -13.72
CA PRO A 39 -20.38 11.77 -14.88
C PRO A 39 -19.77 10.38 -15.07
N THR A 40 -20.64 9.47 -15.47
CA THR A 40 -20.35 8.14 -16.02
C THR A 40 -19.30 8.24 -17.14
N PRO A 41 -18.22 7.45 -17.14
CA PRO A 41 -17.49 7.23 -18.38
C PRO A 41 -18.29 6.21 -19.23
N SER A 42 -18.81 6.68 -20.36
CA SER A 42 -19.22 5.83 -21.48
C SER A 42 -18.03 5.00 -22.00
N PRO A 43 -18.26 3.86 -22.66
CA PRO A 43 -17.21 2.89 -22.96
C PRO A 43 -16.26 3.43 -24.04
N LEU A 44 -14.96 3.36 -23.78
CA LEU A 44 -13.97 3.63 -24.82
C LEU A 44 -14.00 2.49 -25.84
N GLN A 45 -14.50 2.87 -27.01
CA GLN A 45 -14.30 2.31 -28.33
C GLN A 45 -12.90 1.67 -28.48
N ASN A 46 -12.87 0.43 -28.97
CA ASN A 46 -11.71 -0.23 -29.55
C ASN A 46 -10.87 0.75 -30.39
N GLY A 47 -9.61 0.93 -30.01
CA GLY A 47 -8.64 1.73 -30.74
C GLY A 47 -7.22 1.38 -30.29
N ASP A 48 -6.55 0.54 -31.09
CA ASP A 48 -5.10 0.48 -31.31
C ASP A 48 -4.18 0.60 -30.09
N ILE A 49 -4.02 -0.50 -29.36
CA ILE A 49 -2.84 -0.76 -28.52
C ILE A 49 -1.67 -1.08 -29.45
N ASN A 50 -1.12 -0.07 -30.13
CA ASN A 50 0.18 -0.13 -30.81
C ASN A 50 0.61 1.27 -31.25
N LYS A 51 1.08 2.07 -30.30
CA LYS A 51 2.09 3.15 -30.51
C LYS A 51 2.30 3.92 -29.20
N ILE A 52 3.07 3.33 -28.29
CA ILE A 52 3.91 4.13 -27.40
C ILE A 52 5.35 3.87 -27.87
N HIS A 53 5.81 4.82 -28.67
CA HIS A 53 7.17 4.96 -29.18
C HIS A 53 8.13 5.09 -27.98
N LEU A 54 8.79 3.97 -27.67
CA LEU A 54 9.77 3.83 -26.60
C LEU A 54 11.20 4.15 -27.10
N ASP A 55 11.33 5.11 -28.02
CA ASP A 55 12.61 5.40 -28.71
C ASP A 55 13.53 6.34 -27.91
N MET A 56 13.61 6.20 -26.58
CA MET A 56 14.61 6.93 -25.78
C MET A 56 15.56 6.06 -24.97
N PHE A 57 15.45 4.73 -25.02
CA PHE A 57 16.23 3.86 -24.10
C PHE A 57 17.18 2.86 -24.75
N PHE A 58 17.30 2.83 -26.08
CA PHE A 58 18.25 1.93 -26.74
C PHE A 58 19.06 2.66 -27.81
N ASP A 59 20.16 3.30 -27.39
CA ASP A 59 21.28 3.53 -28.29
C ASP A 59 22.25 2.34 -28.24
N ARG A 60 22.59 1.86 -29.43
CA ARG A 60 23.26 0.59 -29.70
C ARG A 60 24.75 0.84 -29.85
N SER A 61 25.56 0.38 -28.91
CA SER A 61 26.96 0.02 -29.21
C SER A 61 27.35 -1.28 -28.53
N LEU A 62 27.67 -2.27 -29.38
CA LEU A 62 28.21 -3.57 -29.02
C LEU A 62 29.70 -3.41 -28.71
N VAL A 63 30.11 -3.63 -27.47
CA VAL A 63 31.50 -3.98 -27.09
C VAL A 63 31.46 -5.00 -25.96
N PRO A 64 32.13 -6.17 -26.08
CA PRO A 64 32.27 -7.10 -24.97
C PRO A 64 33.41 -6.60 -24.06
N ARG A 65 33.10 -6.14 -22.85
CA ARG A 65 34.13 -5.82 -21.86
C ARG A 65 33.87 -6.54 -20.54
N THR A 66 34.83 -7.39 -20.23
CA THR A 66 35.14 -8.11 -18.99
C THR A 66 34.55 -7.50 -17.71
N ALA A 67 33.94 -8.36 -16.90
CA ALA A 67 33.51 -8.09 -15.54
C ALA A 67 34.63 -7.49 -14.66
N PRO A 68 34.25 -6.61 -13.72
CA PRO A 68 34.85 -6.63 -12.40
C PRO A 68 33.78 -6.83 -11.32
N SER A 69 34.04 -7.83 -10.49
CA SER A 69 33.72 -7.95 -9.06
C SER A 69 32.58 -7.08 -8.49
N SER A 70 31.55 -7.77 -8.02
CA SER A 70 30.63 -7.35 -6.97
C SER A 70 31.36 -6.79 -5.73
N PRO A 71 30.98 -5.62 -5.20
CA PRO A 71 31.00 -5.37 -3.77
C PRO A 71 29.69 -5.87 -3.14
N PRO A 72 29.69 -6.31 -1.87
CA PRO A 72 28.51 -6.86 -1.22
C PRO A 72 27.45 -5.75 -1.06
N ALA A 73 26.19 -6.18 -1.15
CA ALA A 73 25.02 -5.37 -0.82
C ALA A 73 25.24 -4.67 0.53
N GLN A 74 25.39 -3.35 0.48
CA GLN A 74 25.25 -2.54 1.68
C GLN A 74 23.74 -2.39 1.92
N PRO A 75 23.22 -2.75 3.10
CA PRO A 75 21.87 -2.34 3.44
C PRO A 75 21.84 -0.82 3.39
N MET A 76 20.82 -0.24 2.76
CA MET A 76 20.54 1.19 2.91
C MET A 76 20.28 1.43 4.39
N SER A 77 21.33 1.80 5.12
CA SER A 77 21.20 2.39 6.45
C SER A 77 20.57 3.76 6.24
N PHE A 78 19.25 3.80 6.26
CA PHE A 78 18.54 5.01 6.57
C PHE A 78 18.92 5.31 8.03
N THR A 79 19.98 6.08 8.23
CA THR A 79 20.23 6.71 9.53
C THR A 79 19.11 7.70 9.70
N ARG A 80 18.00 7.24 10.28
CA ARG A 80 17.02 8.09 10.90
C ARG A 80 17.57 8.42 12.27
N ASN A 81 18.46 9.41 12.32
CA ASN A 81 18.63 10.26 13.48
C ASN A 81 17.38 11.15 13.61
N THR A 82 16.25 10.51 13.92
CA THR A 82 15.14 11.15 14.60
C THR A 82 14.65 10.23 15.70
N THR A 83 14.89 10.70 16.93
CA THR A 83 14.09 10.39 18.10
C THR A 83 14.35 9.05 18.81
N THR A 84 15.62 8.74 19.09
CA THR A 84 15.98 8.26 20.44
C THR A 84 15.94 9.46 21.41
N ALA A 85 14.77 10.09 21.46
CA ALA A 85 14.38 11.11 22.43
C ALA A 85 12.94 10.86 22.90
N ALA A 86 12.34 9.71 22.55
CA ALA A 86 11.04 9.32 23.09
C ALA A 86 11.16 8.49 24.39
N THR A 87 12.36 8.01 24.74
CA THR A 87 12.62 7.32 26.03
C THR A 87 13.30 8.21 27.07
N ALA A 88 13.72 9.42 26.69
CA ALA A 88 14.40 10.37 27.59
C ALA A 88 13.54 11.61 27.94
N ILE A 89 12.25 11.62 27.62
CA ILE A 89 11.31 12.65 28.10
C ILE A 89 10.71 12.28 29.47
N ASN A 90 10.82 11.02 29.88
CA ASN A 90 10.21 10.56 31.12
C ASN A 90 11.27 10.45 32.21
N ASN A 91 11.59 11.58 32.85
CA ASN A 91 11.88 11.64 34.29
C ASN A 91 12.17 13.04 34.87
N GLU A 92 12.21 14.11 34.07
CA GLU A 92 12.78 15.40 34.55
C GLU A 92 11.89 16.64 34.33
N LEU A 93 10.55 16.50 34.25
CA LEU A 93 9.69 17.70 34.37
C LEU A 93 8.28 17.45 34.91
N VAL A 94 8.19 16.64 35.96
CA VAL A 94 7.29 16.98 37.05
C VAL A 94 8.24 17.05 38.24
N PRO A 95 8.48 18.22 38.85
CA PRO A 95 9.19 18.20 40.12
C PRO A 95 8.42 17.20 40.96
N ALA A 96 9.12 16.27 41.61
CA ALA A 96 8.55 15.46 42.66
C ALA A 96 7.85 16.46 43.60
N VAL A 97 6.55 16.67 43.38
CA VAL A 97 5.70 17.31 44.35
C VAL A 97 5.65 16.22 45.37
N GLN A 98 6.56 16.40 46.33
CA GLN A 98 6.58 15.79 47.63
C GLN A 98 5.16 15.35 47.94
N GLU A 99 5.03 14.13 48.45
CA GLU A 99 3.92 13.85 49.35
C GLU A 99 3.96 14.95 50.42
N GLU A 100 3.32 16.08 50.13
CA GLU A 100 2.85 17.03 51.12
C GLU A 100 1.84 16.17 51.85
N GLN A 101 2.35 15.62 52.94
CA GLN A 101 1.62 14.89 53.94
C GLN A 101 0.28 15.59 54.18
N PRO A 102 -0.77 14.83 54.58
CA PRO A 102 -2.00 15.45 55.02
C PRO A 102 -1.63 16.61 55.92
N TYR A 103 -2.04 17.83 55.57
CA TYR A 103 -1.84 19.00 56.40
C TYR A 103 -2.60 18.74 57.71
N HIS A 104 -1.98 17.99 58.62
CA HIS A 104 -2.06 18.30 60.03
C HIS A 104 -1.41 19.67 60.13
N HIS A 105 -2.23 20.71 59.97
CA HIS A 105 -1.98 21.96 60.68
C HIS A 105 -1.95 21.57 62.15
N GLN A 106 -0.74 21.24 62.60
CA GLN A 106 -0.40 21.24 63.99
C GLN A 106 -0.55 22.69 64.41
N ASP A 107 -1.58 22.97 65.22
CA ASP A 107 -1.83 24.28 65.82
C ASP A 107 -0.50 24.90 66.28
N PRO A 108 0.02 25.96 65.61
CA PRO A 108 1.03 26.77 66.20
C PRO A 108 0.28 27.80 67.03
N HIS A 109 0.02 27.46 68.29
CA HIS A 109 -0.14 28.41 69.37
C HIS A 109 -0.90 29.69 68.96
N MET A 110 -2.21 29.59 68.72
CA MET A 110 -3.03 30.78 68.89
C MET A 110 -3.00 31.03 70.39
N GLU A 111 -2.06 31.85 70.84
CA GLU A 111 -2.09 32.45 72.17
C GLU A 111 -3.54 32.88 72.39
N MET A 112 -4.20 32.22 73.34
CA MET A 112 -5.41 32.77 73.91
C MET A 112 -4.99 34.15 74.38
N ILE A 113 -5.33 35.17 73.60
CA ILE A 113 -5.41 36.53 74.09
C ILE A 113 -6.63 36.49 75.01
N ASP A 114 -6.43 35.90 76.19
CA ASP A 114 -7.27 36.06 77.36
C ASP A 114 -7.17 37.53 77.70
N ASN A 115 -8.00 38.34 77.04
CA ASN A 115 -8.23 39.72 77.41
C ASN A 115 -9.12 39.78 78.66
N THR A 116 -8.77 39.02 79.70
CA THR A 116 -9.43 39.08 81.01
C THR A 116 -9.00 40.30 81.82
N THR A 117 -8.21 41.22 81.26
CA THR A 117 -8.17 42.59 81.76
C THR A 117 -9.43 43.28 81.27
N THR A 118 -10.46 43.29 82.12
CA THR A 118 -11.62 44.18 82.00
C THR A 118 -11.14 45.63 81.95
N SER A 119 -10.73 46.07 80.78
CA SER A 119 -10.40 47.44 80.50
C SER A 119 -11.72 48.19 80.51
N HIS A 120 -11.90 49.04 81.50
CA HIS A 120 -13.09 49.87 81.61
C HIS A 120 -12.96 50.99 80.56
N HIS A 121 -13.26 50.66 79.30
CA HIS A 121 -13.09 51.57 78.16
C HIS A 121 -13.94 52.85 78.26
N PHE A 122 -14.86 52.92 79.23
CA PHE A 122 -15.79 54.03 79.38
C PHE A 122 -15.99 54.42 80.85
N ASP A 123 -15.24 55.39 81.35
CA ASP A 123 -15.46 55.96 82.69
C ASP A 123 -16.64 56.95 82.68
N THR A 124 -17.72 56.57 83.37
CA THR A 124 -18.97 57.35 83.48
C THR A 124 -18.83 58.52 84.46
N TYR A 125 -17.98 58.40 85.47
CA TYR A 125 -17.82 59.41 86.50
C TYR A 125 -16.95 60.56 86.00
N GLU A 126 -15.84 60.25 85.35
CA GLU A 126 -14.93 61.25 84.78
C GLU A 126 -15.67 62.17 83.79
N GLN A 127 -16.45 61.58 82.88
CA GLN A 127 -17.20 62.37 81.89
C GLN A 127 -18.26 63.28 82.51
N VAL A 128 -18.96 62.83 83.55
CA VAL A 128 -19.92 63.69 84.27
C VAL A 128 -19.20 64.84 84.96
N THR A 129 -18.03 64.59 85.56
CA THR A 129 -17.25 65.67 86.20
C THR A 129 -16.67 66.66 85.19
N GLN A 130 -16.28 66.23 83.99
CA GLN A 130 -15.81 67.12 82.91
C GLN A 130 -16.96 68.00 82.38
N LEU A 131 -18.17 67.44 82.20
CA LEU A 131 -19.35 68.18 81.75
C LEU A 131 -19.81 69.24 82.78
N GLU A 132 -19.62 68.96 84.07
CA GLU A 132 -19.84 69.94 85.15
C GLU A 132 -18.76 71.02 85.17
N ALA A 133 -17.48 70.65 84.97
CA ALA A 133 -16.34 71.58 85.00
C ALA A 133 -16.34 72.61 83.87
N TRP A 134 -16.86 72.27 82.70
CA TRP A 134 -17.00 73.20 81.57
C TRP A 134 -18.16 74.21 81.74
N GLY A 135 -18.90 74.16 82.86
CA GLY A 135 -19.83 75.21 83.30
C GLY A 135 -21.15 75.28 82.51
N GLY A 136 -21.37 74.40 81.54
CA GLY A 136 -22.54 74.43 80.64
C GLY A 136 -23.72 73.54 81.06
N PHE A 137 -23.51 72.56 81.96
CA PHE A 137 -24.53 71.57 82.31
C PHE A 137 -24.70 71.43 83.82
N SER A 138 -25.96 71.34 84.26
CA SER A 138 -26.27 70.94 85.64
C SER A 138 -25.91 69.46 85.83
N ARG A 139 -25.49 69.07 87.05
CA ARG A 139 -25.24 67.67 87.43
C ARG A 139 -26.35 66.71 87.00
N ARG A 140 -27.62 67.14 87.06
CA ARG A 140 -28.77 66.32 86.63
C ARG A 140 -28.81 66.12 85.11
N GLN A 141 -28.44 67.14 84.34
CA GLN A 141 -28.38 67.08 82.88
C GLN A 141 -27.17 66.27 82.40
N ALA A 142 -26.00 66.47 83.01
CA ALA A 142 -24.80 65.69 82.71
C ALA A 142 -25.03 64.20 82.99
N LYS A 143 -25.67 63.87 84.12
CA LYS A 143 -26.05 62.48 84.44
C LYS A 143 -27.04 61.89 83.43
N ALA A 144 -28.06 62.64 83.01
CA ALA A 144 -29.04 62.15 82.04
C ALA A 144 -28.41 61.91 80.65
N LEU A 145 -27.54 62.82 80.19
CA LEU A 145 -26.79 62.65 78.94
C LEU A 145 -25.85 61.45 78.99
N MET A 146 -25.24 61.23 80.15
CA MET A 146 -24.38 60.08 80.36
C MET A 146 -25.18 58.77 80.33
N GLU A 147 -26.34 58.72 81.00
CA GLU A 147 -27.24 57.55 80.96
C GLU A 147 -27.73 57.23 79.54
N THR A 148 -28.04 58.24 78.72
CA THR A 148 -28.44 58.02 77.32
C THR A 148 -27.27 57.55 76.45
N LEU A 149 -26.08 58.11 76.63
CA LEU A 149 -24.87 57.67 75.93
C LEU A 149 -24.50 56.23 76.29
N GLN A 150 -24.57 55.88 77.59
CA GLN A 150 -24.35 54.51 78.04
C GLN A 150 -25.36 53.54 77.42
N HIS A 151 -26.63 53.94 77.33
CA HIS A 151 -27.65 53.12 76.69
C HIS A 151 -27.38 52.93 75.18
N TYR A 152 -27.00 53.99 74.48
CA TYR A 152 -26.69 53.94 73.05
C TYR A 152 -25.48 53.04 72.75
N ILE A 153 -24.40 53.15 73.53
CA ILE A 153 -23.21 52.29 73.40
C ILE A 153 -23.57 50.82 73.66
N ARG A 154 -24.36 50.53 74.70
CA ARG A 154 -24.81 49.15 74.95
C ARG A 154 -25.63 48.61 73.79
N LEU A 155 -26.52 49.42 73.21
CA LEU A 155 -27.33 49.03 72.07
C LEU A 155 -26.48 48.82 70.80
N SER A 156 -25.49 49.67 70.53
CA SER A 156 -24.61 49.52 69.37
C SER A 156 -23.70 48.31 69.49
N VAL A 157 -23.15 48.05 70.68
CA VAL A 157 -22.35 46.86 70.96
C VAL A 157 -23.18 45.59 70.82
N ALA A 158 -24.41 45.56 71.37
CA ALA A 158 -25.32 44.42 71.19
C ALA A 158 -25.61 44.15 69.71
N ARG A 159 -25.90 45.20 68.93
CA ARG A 159 -26.11 45.09 67.48
C ARG A 159 -24.86 44.62 66.73
N GLN A 160 -23.67 45.03 67.15
CA GLN A 160 -22.41 44.59 66.53
C GLN A 160 -22.11 43.13 66.88
N GLN A 161 -22.39 42.70 68.11
CA GLN A 161 -22.24 41.31 68.54
C GLN A 161 -23.12 40.34 67.73
N GLU A 162 -24.28 40.76 67.23
CA GLU A 162 -25.10 39.96 66.31
C GLU A 162 -24.42 39.72 64.95
N THR A 163 -23.55 40.63 64.51
CA THR A 163 -22.83 40.53 63.23
C THR A 163 -21.39 40.02 63.35
N LEU A 164 -20.83 40.05 64.57
CA LEU A 164 -19.52 39.51 64.86
C LEU A 164 -19.67 38.01 65.12
N LEU A 165 -19.19 37.21 64.19
CA LEU A 165 -19.03 35.79 64.43
C LEU A 165 -18.07 35.61 65.61
N ALA A 166 -18.43 34.72 66.53
CA ALA A 166 -17.50 34.29 67.58
C ALA A 166 -16.23 33.76 66.90
N SER A 167 -15.04 34.10 67.41
CA SER A 167 -13.76 33.67 66.82
C SER A 167 -13.72 32.15 66.56
N SER A 168 -14.36 31.37 67.44
CA SER A 168 -14.51 29.91 67.27
C SER A 168 -15.34 29.47 66.06
N GLN A 169 -16.37 30.22 65.68
CA GLN A 169 -17.15 29.93 64.47
C GLN A 169 -16.34 30.26 63.21
N LEU A 170 -15.62 31.38 63.22
CA LEU A 170 -14.73 31.75 62.11
C LEU A 170 -13.63 30.70 61.89
N GLU A 171 -13.02 30.20 62.97
CA GLU A 171 -11.99 29.16 62.91
C GLU A 171 -12.53 27.84 62.34
N ASN A 172 -13.72 27.41 62.76
CA ASN A 172 -14.35 26.19 62.25
C ASN A 172 -14.71 26.32 60.76
N GLU A 173 -15.35 27.42 60.34
CA GLU A 173 -15.65 27.66 58.92
C GLU A 173 -14.38 27.72 58.07
N THR A 174 -13.32 28.33 58.59
CA THR A 174 -12.00 28.37 57.93
C THR A 174 -11.42 26.95 57.79
N TYR A 175 -11.54 26.12 58.82
CA TYR A 175 -11.12 24.71 58.76
C TYR A 175 -11.89 23.95 57.68
N LEU A 176 -13.22 24.06 57.65
CA LEU A 176 -14.06 23.39 56.65
C LEU A 176 -13.71 23.82 55.22
N ILE A 177 -13.50 25.13 54.99
CA ILE A 177 -13.08 25.65 53.69
C ILE A 177 -11.70 25.12 53.32
N SER A 178 -10.74 25.14 54.25
CA SER A 178 -9.39 24.63 54.00
C SER A 178 -9.37 23.14 53.66
N ALA A 179 -10.22 22.35 54.31
CA ALA A 179 -10.40 20.93 54.04
C ALA A 179 -10.98 20.70 52.64
N ALA A 180 -12.03 21.44 52.26
CA ALA A 180 -12.63 21.38 50.93
C ALA A 180 -11.65 21.78 49.82
N VAL A 181 -10.82 22.81 50.05
CA VAL A 181 -9.78 23.22 49.09
C VAL A 181 -8.68 22.16 48.96
N ALA A 182 -8.29 21.52 50.06
CA ALA A 182 -7.32 20.42 50.03
C ALA A 182 -7.86 19.21 49.26
N GLU A 183 -9.14 18.87 49.45
CA GLU A 183 -9.81 17.80 48.70
C GLU A 183 -9.91 18.14 47.21
N PHE A 184 -10.35 19.35 46.86
CA PHE A 184 -10.40 19.79 45.47
C PHE A 184 -9.02 19.77 44.81
N ARG A 185 -7.97 20.23 45.51
CA ARG A 185 -6.60 20.18 45.00
C ARG A 185 -6.14 18.75 44.75
N ARG A 186 -6.47 17.83 45.66
CA ARG A 186 -6.19 16.40 45.49
C ARG A 186 -6.92 15.84 44.26
N GLU A 187 -8.20 16.17 44.10
CA GLU A 187 -8.99 15.71 42.96
C GLU A 187 -8.43 16.24 41.64
N VAL A 188 -8.09 17.53 41.54
CA VAL A 188 -7.43 18.10 40.36
C VAL A 188 -6.09 17.42 40.08
N GLN A 189 -5.30 17.12 41.12
CA GLN A 189 -4.03 16.42 40.94
C GLN A 189 -4.23 14.97 40.46
N LEU A 190 -5.28 14.30 40.93
CA LEU A 190 -5.64 12.95 40.49
C LEU A 190 -6.10 12.96 39.03
N LEU A 191 -6.94 13.92 38.65
CA LEU A 191 -7.37 14.11 37.26
C LEU A 191 -6.17 14.32 36.34
N ARG A 192 -5.25 15.23 36.69
CA ARG A 192 -4.02 15.46 35.90
C ARG A 192 -3.16 14.21 35.75
N ARG A 193 -3.02 13.41 36.81
CA ARG A 193 -2.28 12.13 36.75
C ARG A 193 -3.00 11.14 35.84
N ASN A 194 -4.32 11.04 35.94
CA ASN A 194 -5.11 10.16 35.08
C ASN A 194 -4.99 10.56 33.60
N ASP A 195 -5.14 11.83 33.28
CA ASP A 195 -4.97 12.36 31.92
C ASP A 195 -3.56 12.08 31.37
N SER A 196 -2.53 12.26 32.21
CA SER A 196 -1.15 11.97 31.82
C SER A 196 -0.96 10.49 31.49
N VAL A 197 -1.53 9.59 32.28
CA VAL A 197 -1.48 8.14 32.03
C VAL A 197 -2.27 7.78 30.76
N LEU A 198 -3.44 8.39 30.55
CA LEU A 198 -4.25 8.19 29.36
C LEU A 198 -3.48 8.60 28.10
N LEU A 199 -2.91 9.81 28.09
CA LEU A 199 -2.11 10.31 26.97
C LEU A 199 -0.88 9.44 26.70
N GLN A 200 -0.20 8.96 27.74
CA GLN A 200 0.91 8.01 27.57
C GLN A 200 0.45 6.69 26.95
N SER A 201 -0.73 6.20 27.33
CA SER A 201 -1.29 4.98 26.75
C SER A 201 -1.68 5.16 25.29
N GLU A 202 -2.27 6.30 24.93
CA GLU A 202 -2.61 6.66 23.54
C GLU A 202 -1.36 6.84 22.68
N LEU A 203 -0.34 7.52 23.18
CA LEU A 203 0.96 7.66 22.49
C LEU A 203 1.61 6.29 22.26
N THR A 204 1.52 5.38 23.24
CA THR A 204 2.06 4.02 23.09
C THR A 204 1.25 3.21 22.07
N ALA A 205 -0.07 3.37 22.03
CA ALA A 205 -0.92 2.73 21.03
C ALA A 205 -0.61 3.26 19.62
N LEU A 206 -0.53 4.59 19.46
CA LEU A 206 -0.19 5.22 18.18
C LEU A 206 1.20 4.82 17.70
N GLY A 207 2.18 4.70 18.60
CA GLY A 207 3.51 4.19 18.26
C GLY A 207 3.46 2.78 17.66
N ARG A 208 2.68 1.88 18.26
CA ARG A 208 2.49 0.51 17.73
C ARG A 208 1.80 0.50 16.37
N GLU A 209 0.83 1.40 16.15
CA GLU A 209 0.16 1.53 14.85
C GLU A 209 1.12 2.00 13.77
N VAL A 210 1.99 2.97 14.08
CA VAL A 210 3.04 3.43 13.17
C VAL A 210 4.02 2.30 12.85
N ASP A 211 4.50 1.58 13.85
CA ASP A 211 5.43 0.45 13.64
C ASP A 211 4.78 -0.65 12.78
N THR A 212 3.49 -0.94 13.02
CA THR A 212 2.72 -1.91 12.23
C THR A 212 2.57 -1.44 10.79
N LEU A 213 2.30 -0.14 10.57
CA LEU A 213 2.18 0.43 9.24
C LEU A 213 3.52 0.42 8.49
N GLU A 214 4.62 0.73 9.17
CA GLU A 214 5.97 0.65 8.61
C GLU A 214 6.31 -0.78 8.19
N GLN A 215 6.02 -1.77 9.05
CA GLN A 215 6.22 -3.17 8.72
C GLN A 215 5.41 -3.60 7.49
N ARG A 216 4.12 -3.25 7.44
CA ARG A 216 3.25 -3.56 6.30
C ARG A 216 3.71 -2.90 5.02
N LEU A 217 4.13 -1.63 5.08
CA LEU A 217 4.65 -0.92 3.92
C LEU A 217 5.95 -1.57 3.42
N SER A 218 6.84 -1.96 4.32
CA SER A 218 8.09 -2.64 3.97
C SER A 218 7.83 -4.00 3.31
N GLU A 219 6.87 -4.77 3.86
CA GLU A 219 6.42 -6.04 3.27
C GLU A 219 5.79 -5.85 1.90
N ASP A 220 4.90 -4.87 1.75
CA ASP A 220 4.23 -4.56 0.48
C ASP A 220 5.22 -4.07 -0.58
N LEU A 221 6.15 -3.18 -0.22
CA LEU A 221 7.23 -2.76 -1.11
C LEU A 221 8.15 -3.92 -1.51
N GLY A 222 8.43 -4.83 -0.58
CA GLY A 222 9.16 -6.06 -0.86
C GLY A 222 8.42 -6.96 -1.85
N SER A 223 7.13 -7.20 -1.59
CA SER A 223 6.25 -7.99 -2.45
C SER A 223 6.13 -7.38 -3.85
N MET A 224 5.90 -6.07 -3.95
CA MET A 224 5.83 -5.36 -5.23
C MET A 224 7.15 -5.44 -5.99
N ARG A 225 8.28 -5.32 -5.29
CA ARG A 225 9.60 -5.47 -5.92
C ARG A 225 9.77 -6.87 -6.47
N ASP A 226 9.46 -7.89 -5.69
CA ASP A 226 9.58 -9.29 -6.11
C ASP A 226 8.64 -9.60 -7.28
N GLU A 227 7.43 -9.04 -7.29
CA GLU A 227 6.47 -9.14 -8.40
C GLU A 227 6.98 -8.45 -9.67
N ILE A 228 7.61 -7.26 -9.55
CA ILE A 228 8.24 -6.58 -10.67
C ILE A 228 9.44 -7.39 -11.20
N GLU A 229 10.28 -7.94 -10.32
CA GLU A 229 11.41 -8.77 -10.72
C GLU A 229 10.93 -10.06 -11.42
N LEU A 230 9.87 -10.70 -10.90
CA LEU A 230 9.25 -11.88 -11.50
C LEU A 230 8.68 -11.56 -12.88
N SER A 231 7.85 -10.52 -13.00
CA SER A 231 7.25 -10.12 -14.28
C SER A 231 8.31 -9.69 -15.31
N MET A 232 9.40 -9.05 -14.87
CA MET A 232 10.52 -8.74 -15.75
C MET A 232 11.25 -10.01 -16.21
N ASN A 233 11.40 -10.99 -15.33
CA ASN A 233 12.01 -12.28 -15.69
C ASN A 233 11.13 -13.07 -16.67
N ASP A 234 9.82 -13.10 -16.43
CA ASP A 234 8.84 -13.74 -17.32
C ASP A 234 8.87 -13.07 -18.69
N TYR A 235 8.84 -11.73 -18.75
CA TYR A 235 8.99 -11.00 -20.01
C TYR A 235 10.29 -11.33 -20.75
N ARG A 236 11.42 -11.40 -20.02
CA ARG A 236 12.70 -11.81 -20.62
C ARG A 236 12.71 -13.28 -21.05
N SER A 237 11.93 -14.15 -20.41
CA SER A 237 11.77 -15.55 -20.81
C SER A 237 10.94 -15.64 -22.09
N ASP A 238 9.80 -14.96 -22.13
CA ASP A 238 8.90 -14.89 -23.28
C ASP A 238 9.63 -14.37 -24.52
N VAL A 239 10.36 -13.26 -24.39
CA VAL A 239 11.17 -12.72 -25.50
C VAL A 239 12.22 -13.72 -25.97
N ARG A 240 12.84 -14.49 -25.07
CA ARG A 240 13.81 -15.53 -25.46
C ARG A 240 13.13 -16.73 -26.12
N GLU A 241 11.93 -17.08 -25.68
CA GLU A 241 11.13 -18.12 -26.32
C GLU A 241 10.73 -17.70 -27.72
N GLU A 242 10.21 -16.49 -27.91
CA GLU A 242 9.91 -15.92 -29.22
C GLU A 242 11.14 -15.90 -30.13
N GLN A 243 12.30 -15.51 -29.61
CA GLN A 243 13.56 -15.57 -30.35
C GLN A 243 13.92 -17.00 -30.78
N LYS A 244 13.76 -18.00 -29.90
CA LYS A 244 13.99 -19.41 -30.25
C LYS A 244 13.00 -19.91 -31.30
N VAL A 245 11.73 -19.51 -31.22
CA VAL A 245 10.71 -19.84 -32.22
C VAL A 245 11.08 -19.24 -33.57
N ALA A 246 11.50 -17.97 -33.61
CA ALA A 246 11.97 -17.32 -34.83
C ALA A 246 13.20 -18.02 -35.42
N GLU A 247 14.18 -18.38 -34.58
CA GLU A 247 15.38 -19.11 -35.01
C GLU A 247 15.01 -20.50 -35.57
N HIS A 248 14.11 -21.23 -34.91
CA HIS A 248 13.61 -22.51 -35.41
C HIS A 248 12.90 -22.35 -36.76
N HIS A 249 12.13 -21.27 -36.96
CA HIS A 249 11.50 -20.99 -38.23
C HIS A 249 12.52 -20.72 -39.34
N ILE A 250 13.57 -19.95 -39.06
CA ILE A 250 14.68 -19.68 -39.98
C ILE A 250 15.37 -20.99 -40.38
N GLN A 251 15.69 -21.85 -39.40
CA GLN A 251 16.31 -23.15 -39.66
C GLN A 251 15.39 -24.08 -40.44
N GLY A 252 14.09 -24.07 -40.16
CA GLY A 252 13.09 -24.83 -40.93
C GLY A 252 13.02 -24.39 -42.39
N ILE A 253 13.02 -23.07 -42.65
CA ILE A 253 13.10 -22.52 -44.01
C ILE A 253 14.41 -22.91 -44.69
N ASN A 254 15.54 -22.78 -44.00
CA ASN A 254 16.86 -23.12 -44.57
C ASN A 254 16.96 -24.60 -44.93
N ASN A 255 16.47 -25.48 -44.06
CA ASN A 255 16.43 -26.92 -44.35
C ASN A 255 15.53 -27.21 -45.55
N ARG A 256 14.32 -26.63 -45.60
CA ARG A 256 13.41 -26.78 -46.73
C ARG A 256 14.03 -26.27 -48.03
N LEU A 257 14.70 -25.12 -47.99
CA LEU A 257 15.42 -24.56 -49.14
C LEU A 257 16.53 -25.50 -49.60
N THR A 258 17.31 -26.06 -48.68
CA THR A 258 18.37 -27.02 -48.98
C THR A 258 17.82 -28.27 -49.66
N VAL A 259 16.70 -28.82 -49.18
CA VAL A 259 16.02 -29.95 -49.81
C VAL A 259 15.53 -29.58 -51.21
N MET A 260 14.87 -28.44 -51.39
CA MET A 260 14.39 -27.98 -52.70
C MET A 260 15.55 -27.73 -53.69
N LEU A 261 16.67 -27.19 -53.23
CA LEU A 261 17.89 -27.07 -54.04
C LEU A 261 18.44 -28.45 -54.43
N GLY A 262 18.41 -29.42 -53.50
CA GLY A 262 18.76 -30.82 -53.78
C GLY A 262 17.85 -31.42 -54.84
N ASP A 263 16.53 -31.32 -54.67
CA ASP A 263 15.53 -31.84 -55.61
C ASP A 263 15.73 -31.23 -57.00
N THR A 264 15.83 -29.90 -57.11
CA THR A 264 16.08 -29.24 -58.42
C THR A 264 17.43 -29.63 -59.03
N ALA A 265 18.48 -29.85 -58.24
CA ALA A 265 19.75 -30.35 -58.74
C ALA A 265 19.63 -31.79 -59.26
N THR A 266 18.90 -32.66 -58.57
CA THR A 266 18.63 -34.04 -59.04
C THR A 266 17.74 -34.06 -60.27
N GLU A 267 16.74 -33.18 -60.37
CA GLU A 267 15.93 -32.99 -61.57
C GLU A 267 16.83 -32.58 -62.75
N LEU A 268 17.75 -31.63 -62.54
CA LEU A 268 18.70 -31.21 -63.56
C LEU A 268 19.63 -32.35 -64.00
N GLU A 269 20.14 -33.15 -63.06
CA GLU A 269 20.96 -34.31 -63.37
C GLU A 269 20.17 -35.37 -64.15
N SER A 270 18.92 -35.64 -63.74
CA SER A 270 18.02 -36.56 -64.45
C SER A 270 17.75 -36.08 -65.87
N LEU A 271 17.59 -34.77 -66.08
CA LEU A 271 17.38 -34.18 -67.38
C LEU A 271 18.64 -34.31 -68.24
N LYS A 272 19.83 -34.04 -67.68
CA LYS A 272 21.11 -34.25 -68.37
C LYS A 272 21.25 -35.70 -68.82
N MET A 273 20.97 -36.65 -67.92
CA MET A 273 21.03 -38.08 -68.26
C MET A 273 20.01 -38.44 -69.35
N ASN A 274 18.77 -37.95 -69.25
CA ASN A 274 17.73 -38.22 -70.24
C ASN A 274 18.11 -37.65 -71.62
N VAL A 275 18.66 -36.43 -71.69
CA VAL A 275 19.15 -35.82 -72.93
C VAL A 275 20.29 -36.65 -73.54
N ILE A 276 21.23 -37.13 -72.73
CA ILE A 276 22.32 -38.01 -73.20
C ILE A 276 21.75 -39.31 -73.78
N TRP A 277 20.85 -39.99 -73.06
CA TRP A 277 20.24 -41.24 -73.54
C TRP A 277 19.41 -41.05 -74.81
N ARG A 278 18.63 -39.96 -74.90
CA ARG A 278 17.86 -39.62 -76.10
C ARG A 278 18.78 -39.28 -77.28
N GLY A 279 19.86 -38.54 -77.05
CA GLY A 279 20.87 -38.23 -78.06
C GLY A 279 21.56 -39.48 -78.58
N LEU A 280 21.99 -40.38 -77.68
CA LEU A 280 22.59 -41.67 -78.03
C LEU A 280 21.64 -42.51 -78.88
N LEU A 281 20.38 -42.68 -78.44
CA LEU A 281 19.39 -43.48 -79.15
C LEU A 281 19.06 -42.90 -80.53
N GLY A 282 18.92 -41.57 -80.62
CA GLY A 282 18.76 -40.86 -81.89
C GLY A 282 19.94 -41.07 -82.84
N GLY A 283 21.17 -41.02 -82.31
CA GLY A 283 22.40 -41.32 -83.07
C GLY A 283 22.44 -42.75 -83.60
N VAL A 284 22.08 -43.75 -82.78
CA VAL A 284 21.99 -45.16 -83.22
C VAL A 284 20.95 -45.35 -84.31
N LEU A 285 19.75 -44.78 -84.14
CA LEU A 285 18.69 -44.87 -85.16
C LEU A 285 19.10 -44.18 -86.47
N ALA A 286 19.76 -43.03 -86.40
CA ALA A 286 20.28 -42.36 -87.58
C ALA A 286 21.35 -43.20 -88.30
N ALA A 287 22.29 -43.80 -87.54
CA ALA A 287 23.32 -44.67 -88.10
C ALA A 287 22.72 -45.93 -88.76
N LEU A 288 21.72 -46.55 -88.15
CA LEU A 288 20.98 -47.67 -88.75
C LEU A 288 20.22 -47.23 -90.01
N GLY A 289 19.57 -46.06 -89.99
CA GLY A 289 18.90 -45.51 -91.16
C GLY A 289 19.85 -45.30 -92.33
N ILE A 290 21.03 -44.70 -92.08
CA ILE A 290 22.08 -44.52 -93.09
C ILE A 290 22.58 -45.89 -93.57
N SER A 291 22.77 -46.86 -92.67
CA SER A 291 23.18 -48.22 -93.01
C SER A 291 22.17 -48.93 -93.93
N VAL A 292 20.87 -48.82 -93.64
CA VAL A 292 19.80 -49.39 -94.48
C VAL A 292 19.77 -48.72 -95.85
N VAL A 293 19.84 -47.39 -95.92
CA VAL A 293 19.87 -46.66 -97.20
C VAL A 293 21.11 -47.05 -98.00
N GLY A 294 22.28 -47.13 -97.37
CA GLY A 294 23.52 -47.59 -97.98
C GLY A 294 23.42 -49.03 -98.48
N TYR A 295 22.81 -49.93 -97.71
CA TYR A 295 22.56 -51.31 -98.11
C TYR A 295 21.63 -51.40 -99.33
N VAL A 296 20.54 -50.63 -99.34
CA VAL A 296 19.60 -50.60 -100.48
C VAL A 296 20.27 -50.02 -101.73
N LEU A 297 21.03 -48.94 -101.62
CA LEU A 297 21.81 -48.39 -102.74
C LEU A 297 22.85 -49.40 -103.26
N SER A 298 23.55 -50.09 -102.36
CA SER A 298 24.51 -51.14 -102.71
C SER A 298 23.82 -52.31 -103.42
N ALA A 299 22.69 -52.79 -102.90
CA ALA A 299 21.90 -53.87 -103.52
C ALA A 299 21.39 -53.48 -104.92
N ILE A 300 20.96 -52.22 -105.12
CA ILE A 300 20.57 -51.72 -106.44
C ILE A 300 21.80 -51.65 -107.38
N ARG A 301 22.97 -51.23 -106.86
CA ARG A 301 24.22 -51.16 -107.66
C ARG A 301 24.74 -52.54 -108.06
N LEU A 302 24.72 -53.53 -107.15
CA LEU A 302 25.07 -54.91 -107.48
C LEU A 302 24.13 -55.48 -108.55
N ARG A 303 22.81 -55.23 -108.43
CA ARG A 303 21.84 -55.60 -109.49
C ARG A 303 22.15 -54.92 -110.83
N SER A 304 22.65 -53.70 -110.83
CA SER A 304 23.05 -53.01 -112.08
C SER A 304 24.36 -53.53 -112.67
N LEU A 305 25.29 -54.00 -111.84
CA LEU A 305 26.54 -54.61 -112.28
C LEU A 305 26.29 -56.00 -112.89
N ASP A 306 25.43 -56.81 -112.28
CA ASP A 306 25.01 -58.09 -112.88
C ASP A 306 24.36 -57.90 -114.26
N ARG A 307 23.65 -56.78 -114.48
CA ARG A 307 23.12 -56.43 -115.81
C ARG A 307 24.25 -56.11 -116.79
N GLN A 308 25.25 -55.32 -116.41
CA GLN A 308 26.42 -55.06 -117.26
C GLN A 308 27.26 -56.30 -117.56
N SER A 309 27.43 -57.21 -116.59
CA SER A 309 28.15 -58.47 -116.82
C SER A 309 27.40 -59.37 -117.80
N ARG A 310 26.06 -59.37 -117.74
CA ARG A 310 25.22 -60.08 -118.71
C ARG A 310 25.28 -59.44 -120.10
N GLU A 311 25.39 -58.12 -120.19
CA GLU A 311 25.56 -57.42 -121.47
C GLU A 311 26.95 -57.66 -122.06
N LYS A 312 28.03 -57.58 -121.28
CA LYS A 312 29.39 -57.92 -121.73
C LYS A 312 29.54 -59.37 -122.17
N ARG A 313 28.83 -60.31 -121.52
CA ARG A 313 28.76 -61.70 -121.99
C ARG A 313 28.10 -61.80 -123.36
N LYS A 314 27.07 -61.00 -123.65
CA LYS A 314 26.44 -60.94 -124.99
C LYS A 314 27.33 -60.25 -126.03
N THR A 315 28.06 -59.19 -125.65
CA THR A 315 29.00 -58.54 -126.58
C THR A 315 30.19 -59.43 -126.90
N GLN A 316 30.69 -60.20 -125.93
CA GLN A 316 31.72 -61.22 -126.16
C GLN A 316 31.22 -62.35 -127.07
N GLU A 317 29.98 -62.82 -126.87
CA GLU A 317 29.33 -63.81 -127.74
C GLU A 317 29.15 -63.29 -129.18
N ASN A 318 28.86 -62.00 -129.35
CA ASN A 318 28.76 -61.34 -130.65
C ASN A 318 30.13 -61.07 -131.31
N ASP A 319 31.19 -60.74 -130.56
CA ASP A 319 32.55 -60.60 -131.11
C ASP A 319 33.13 -61.96 -131.56
N LEU A 320 32.84 -63.04 -130.83
CA LEU A 320 33.15 -64.41 -131.28
C LEU A 320 32.36 -64.81 -132.53
N SER A 321 31.16 -64.26 -132.73
CA SER A 321 30.38 -64.45 -133.96
C SER A 321 30.86 -63.58 -135.14
N PHE A 322 31.56 -62.47 -134.89
CA PHE A 322 32.11 -61.60 -135.94
C PHE A 322 33.48 -62.08 -136.44
N ALA A 323 34.29 -62.70 -135.57
CA ALA A 323 35.59 -63.29 -135.93
C ALA A 323 35.49 -64.56 -136.81
N ASP A 324 34.31 -65.19 -136.90
CA ASP A 324 34.04 -66.37 -137.75
C ASP A 324 33.53 -66.00 -139.16
N MET A 325 33.42 -64.69 -139.46
CA MET A 325 32.95 -64.18 -140.77
C MET A 325 34.06 -63.52 -141.61
N GLU A 326 35.32 -63.55 -141.15
CA GLU A 326 36.51 -63.05 -141.86
C GLU A 326 37.40 -64.18 -142.42
N ILE A 327 36.87 -65.41 -142.51
CA ILE A 327 37.45 -66.52 -143.32
C ILE A 327 36.33 -67.14 -144.16
N SER A 328 35.96 -66.46 -145.26
CA SER A 328 35.44 -67.04 -146.51
C SER A 328 35.42 -65.97 -147.59
#